data_AF-A0A2A5D332-F1
#
_entry.id   AF-A0A2A5D332-F1
#
_cell.length_a   1.000
_cell.length_b   1.000
_cell.length_c   1.000
_cell.angle_alpha   90.00
_cell.angle_beta   90.00
_cell.angle_gamma   90.00
#
_symmetry.space_group_name_H-M   'P 1'
#
loop_
_entity.id
_entity.type
_entity.pdbx_description
1 polymer ?
#
loop_
_entity_poly.entity_id
_entity_poly.type
_entity_poly.pdbx_seq_one_letter_code
_entity_poly.pdbx_strand_id
1 'polypeptide(L)'
;MRIPILIWGDLQLGKKAVIRRSLAGNRAHECMYAWVYLTEYFAIKRLTDKITLLKSNVEQTQSALHDFDSKAWQVLDRSAIDPHFQVNKTSFDVSVLLNALVYSNSIIKPSAQIVELGQTFFTAIDKYKLVKLFSADKFDTDNTEIRWVGLDNSEFCNLTAVTLHPEMNKSINIFNDWSDFQADEGAIFHSRFVCSYAFQTTNQLVDYLVSNYSSIILEDAYSFDGTDFVTENHGQKQVFMHLEKLINKMICHGYDCHILDYYGDYPADAGRCLVVKMIFMKQADYNFEKLITFLTYHNLNINLKSTESVVKEMLSSINKKDWREIESNKKVNPVWGKTEKSTLSKWQKFKNRINNKLKLRATGYKSYNPTSINVEEEILRHLRDGH
;
A
#
# COMPACT_ATOMS: atom_id res chain seq x y z
N MET A 1 -10.53 24.14 -19.14
CA MET A 1 -10.43 23.00 -18.20
C MET A 1 -9.18 22.20 -18.56
N ARG A 2 -8.29 21.88 -17.61
CA ARG A 2 -7.11 21.02 -17.86
C ARG A 2 -7.48 19.60 -17.43
N ILE A 3 -7.41 18.63 -18.34
CA ILE A 3 -7.70 17.21 -18.07
C ILE A 3 -6.35 16.48 -17.95
N PRO A 4 -5.98 15.93 -16.79
CA PRO A 4 -4.81 15.08 -16.69
C PRO A 4 -5.00 13.81 -17.52
N ILE A 5 -3.98 13.48 -18.30
CA ILE A 5 -3.92 12.24 -19.10
C ILE A 5 -2.66 11.48 -18.67
N LEU A 6 -2.86 10.29 -18.10
CA LEU A 6 -1.81 9.33 -17.84
C LEU A 6 -1.64 8.46 -19.09
N ILE A 7 -0.49 8.53 -19.75
CA ILE A 7 -0.15 7.69 -20.90
C ILE A 7 0.91 6.68 -20.46
N TRP A 8 0.62 5.39 -20.65
CA TRP A 8 1.54 4.31 -20.34
C TRP A 8 1.82 3.45 -21.57
N GLY A 9 3.06 3.00 -21.69
CA GLY A 9 3.53 2.31 -22.87
C GLY A 9 4.93 1.75 -22.74
N ASP A 10 5.34 0.96 -23.72
CA ASP A 10 6.70 0.44 -23.78
C ASP A 10 7.63 1.46 -24.42
N LEU A 11 8.70 1.77 -23.68
CA LEU A 11 9.86 2.46 -24.22
C LEU A 11 11.00 1.44 -24.39
N GLN A 12 11.04 0.77 -25.54
CA GLN A 12 12.14 -0.14 -25.87
C GLN A 12 13.18 0.55 -26.76
N LEU A 13 14.45 0.36 -26.41
CA LEU A 13 15.59 0.89 -27.16
C LEU A 13 15.51 0.49 -28.64
N GLY A 14 15.61 1.47 -29.54
CA GLY A 14 15.59 1.25 -31.01
C GLY A 14 14.22 0.91 -31.59
N LYS A 15 13.15 0.95 -30.79
CA LYS A 15 11.76 0.74 -31.24
C LYS A 15 10.94 2.01 -31.03
N LYS A 16 9.86 2.15 -31.81
CA LYS A 16 8.87 3.20 -31.58
C LYS A 16 8.21 2.98 -30.22
N ALA A 17 7.94 4.07 -29.50
CA ALA A 17 7.15 4.01 -28.28
C ALA A 17 5.78 3.39 -28.59
N VAL A 18 5.37 2.40 -27.81
CA VAL A 18 4.07 1.74 -27.96
C VAL A 18 3.20 2.20 -26.81
N ILE A 19 2.19 3.01 -27.10
CA ILE A 19 1.17 3.33 -26.09
C ILE A 19 0.33 2.08 -25.86
N ARG A 20 0.34 1.59 -24.62
CA ARG A 20 -0.41 0.41 -24.19
C ARG A 20 -1.77 0.82 -23.63
N ARG A 21 -1.80 1.89 -22.84
CA ARG A 21 -3.00 2.41 -22.16
C ARG A 21 -2.92 3.92 -22.04
N SER A 22 -4.06 4.58 -22.10
CA SER A 22 -4.23 5.99 -21.77
C SER A 22 -5.42 6.14 -20.84
N LEU A 23 -5.23 6.77 -19.68
CA LEU A 23 -6.30 7.09 -18.75
C LEU A 23 -6.40 8.61 -18.63
N ALA A 24 -7.59 9.15 -18.88
CA ALA A 24 -7.89 10.54 -18.60
C ALA A 24 -8.86 10.61 -17.43
N GLY A 25 -8.72 11.60 -16.57
CA GLY A 25 -9.60 11.78 -15.42
C GLY A 25 -9.61 13.21 -14.93
N ASN A 26 -10.36 13.47 -13.88
CA ASN A 26 -10.51 14.82 -13.34
C ASN A 26 -9.31 15.24 -12.49
N ARG A 27 -8.57 14.28 -11.92
CA ARG A 27 -7.42 14.51 -11.03
C ARG A 27 -6.26 13.59 -11.41
N ALA A 28 -5.04 14.13 -11.47
CA ALA A 28 -3.86 13.35 -11.83
C ALA A 28 -3.57 12.21 -10.83
N HIS A 29 -3.85 12.48 -9.55
CA HIS A 29 -3.72 11.52 -8.45
C HIS A 29 -4.68 10.33 -8.61
N GLU A 30 -5.93 10.60 -8.94
CA GLU A 30 -6.95 9.59 -9.24
C GLU A 30 -6.57 8.77 -10.48
N CYS A 31 -6.05 9.39 -11.55
CA CYS A 31 -5.58 8.64 -12.72
C CYS A 31 -4.42 7.70 -12.39
N MET A 32 -3.48 8.16 -11.56
CA MET A 32 -2.34 7.35 -11.12
C MET A 32 -2.83 6.15 -10.30
N TYR A 33 -3.70 6.37 -9.32
CA TYR A 33 -4.22 5.32 -8.45
C TYR A 33 -5.18 4.36 -9.16
N ALA A 34 -6.06 4.86 -10.02
CA ALA A 34 -6.88 4.03 -10.89
C ALA A 34 -6.00 3.07 -11.70
N TRP A 35 -4.88 3.53 -12.27
CA TRP A 35 -3.96 2.64 -12.98
C TRP A 35 -3.31 1.60 -12.06
N VAL A 36 -2.82 2.03 -10.89
CA VAL A 36 -2.18 1.13 -9.90
C VAL A 36 -3.14 0.03 -9.47
N TYR A 37 -4.33 0.42 -9.02
CA TYR A 37 -5.28 -0.47 -8.39
C TYR A 37 -6.06 -1.30 -9.41
N LEU A 38 -6.38 -0.78 -10.61
CA LEU A 38 -6.94 -1.62 -11.67
C LEU A 38 -5.94 -2.68 -12.14
N THR A 39 -4.65 -2.35 -12.24
CA THR A 39 -3.65 -3.33 -12.65
C THR A 39 -3.41 -4.38 -11.58
N GLU A 40 -3.40 -3.98 -10.31
CA GLU A 40 -3.39 -4.90 -9.16
C GLU A 40 -4.62 -5.82 -9.17
N TYR A 41 -5.83 -5.27 -9.37
CA TYR A 41 -7.08 -6.03 -9.53
C TYR A 41 -6.97 -7.12 -10.60
N PHE A 42 -6.56 -6.76 -11.82
CA PHE A 42 -6.44 -7.74 -12.90
C PHE A 42 -5.43 -8.85 -12.60
N ALA A 43 -4.34 -8.53 -11.91
CA ALA A 43 -3.36 -9.52 -11.49
C ALA A 43 -3.92 -10.48 -10.43
N ILE A 44 -4.62 -9.96 -9.41
CA ILE A 44 -5.27 -10.76 -8.37
C ILE A 44 -6.38 -11.64 -8.96
N LYS A 45 -7.16 -11.12 -9.90
CA LYS A 45 -8.26 -11.86 -10.53
C LYS A 45 -7.73 -13.07 -11.30
N ARG A 46 -6.69 -12.89 -12.12
CA ARG A 46 -6.04 -14.00 -12.86
C ARG A 46 -5.46 -15.05 -11.93
N LEU A 47 -4.86 -14.61 -10.83
CA LEU A 47 -4.33 -15.48 -9.80
C LEU A 47 -5.46 -16.30 -9.14
N THR A 48 -6.56 -15.64 -8.78
CA THR A 48 -7.75 -16.28 -8.21
C THR A 48 -8.34 -17.32 -9.16
N ASP A 49 -8.50 -16.98 -10.44
CA ASP A 49 -9.02 -17.91 -11.46
C ASP A 49 -8.07 -19.11 -11.62
N LYS A 50 -6.76 -18.87 -11.66
CA LYS A 50 -5.76 -19.93 -11.76
C LYS A 50 -5.79 -20.87 -10.55
N ILE A 51 -5.87 -20.34 -9.34
CA ILE A 51 -5.94 -21.14 -8.12
C ILE A 51 -7.24 -21.92 -8.02
N THR A 52 -8.36 -21.31 -8.43
CA THR A 52 -9.66 -21.98 -8.47
C THR A 52 -9.63 -23.19 -9.41
N LEU A 53 -8.98 -23.07 -10.57
CA LEU A 53 -8.75 -24.22 -11.46
C LEU A 53 -7.86 -25.29 -10.82
N LEU A 54 -6.83 -24.86 -10.08
CA LEU A 54 -5.90 -25.76 -9.37
C LEU A 54 -6.51 -26.44 -8.14
N LYS A 55 -7.63 -25.97 -7.58
CA LYS A 55 -8.28 -26.62 -6.42
C LYS A 55 -8.76 -28.05 -6.68
N SER A 56 -8.85 -28.47 -7.94
CA SER A 56 -9.02 -29.88 -8.30
C SER A 56 -7.79 -30.76 -7.94
N ASN A 57 -6.66 -30.15 -7.60
CA ASN A 57 -5.40 -30.79 -7.21
C ASN A 57 -4.81 -30.12 -5.94
N VAL A 58 -5.01 -30.79 -4.80
CA VAL A 58 -4.67 -30.28 -3.45
C VAL A 58 -3.16 -30.02 -3.28
N GLU A 59 -2.29 -30.87 -3.84
CA GLU A 59 -0.83 -30.73 -3.72
C GLU A 59 -0.32 -29.48 -4.47
N GLN A 60 -0.89 -29.17 -5.64
CA GLN A 60 -0.52 -27.97 -6.41
C GLN A 60 -0.97 -26.67 -5.72
N THR A 61 -2.09 -26.72 -4.99
CA THR A 61 -2.62 -25.56 -4.26
C THR A 61 -1.72 -25.19 -3.08
N GLN A 62 -1.25 -26.18 -2.31
CA GLN A 62 -0.34 -25.94 -1.18
C GLN A 62 1.05 -25.45 -1.62
N SER A 63 1.59 -25.95 -2.74
CA SER A 63 2.88 -25.45 -3.25
C SER A 63 2.78 -24.02 -3.80
N ALA A 64 1.69 -23.65 -4.49
CA ALA A 64 1.48 -22.28 -4.97
C ALA A 64 1.42 -21.25 -3.83
N LEU A 65 0.94 -21.69 -2.67
CA LEU A 65 0.82 -20.89 -1.44
C LEU A 65 2.15 -20.69 -0.72
N HIS A 66 2.86 -21.79 -0.46
CA HIS A 66 4.13 -21.74 0.24
C HIS A 66 5.21 -21.01 -0.57
N ASP A 67 5.13 -21.12 -1.89
CA ASP A 67 6.10 -20.56 -2.82
C ASP A 67 5.56 -19.32 -3.54
N PHE A 68 4.57 -18.62 -2.97
CA PHE A 68 3.88 -17.51 -3.63
C PHE A 68 4.85 -16.52 -4.29
N ASP A 69 5.84 -16.04 -3.54
CA ASP A 69 6.82 -15.08 -4.04
C ASP A 69 7.78 -15.64 -5.11
N SER A 70 8.00 -16.96 -5.16
CA SER A 70 8.95 -17.59 -6.10
C SER A 70 8.27 -18.25 -7.31
N LYS A 71 7.02 -18.70 -7.17
CA LYS A 71 6.27 -19.47 -8.16
C LYS A 71 5.02 -18.79 -8.69
N ALA A 72 4.34 -17.90 -7.95
CA ALA A 72 3.11 -17.23 -8.46
C ALA A 72 3.39 -16.53 -9.81
N TRP A 73 4.60 -16.02 -9.95
CA TRP A 73 5.14 -15.37 -11.15
C TRP A 73 5.41 -16.29 -12.33
N GLN A 74 5.58 -17.59 -12.12
CA GLN A 74 5.87 -18.58 -13.16
C GLN A 74 4.59 -19.21 -13.73
N VAL A 75 3.50 -19.20 -12.95
CA VAL A 75 2.22 -19.84 -13.35
C VAL A 75 1.24 -18.90 -14.04
N LEU A 76 1.49 -17.59 -14.02
CA LEU A 76 0.65 -16.57 -14.66
C LEU A 76 1.15 -16.26 -16.08
N ASP A 77 0.23 -16.27 -17.06
CA ASP A 77 0.50 -15.71 -18.39
C ASP A 77 0.63 -14.17 -18.28
N ARG A 78 1.87 -13.69 -18.45
CA ARG A 78 2.27 -12.29 -18.31
C ARG A 78 2.06 -11.46 -19.57
N SER A 79 1.68 -12.06 -20.70
CA SER A 79 1.55 -11.32 -21.96
C SER A 79 0.57 -10.14 -21.89
N ALA A 80 -0.33 -10.17 -20.89
CA ALA A 80 -1.34 -9.15 -20.66
C ALA A 80 -1.33 -8.54 -19.23
N ILE A 81 -0.34 -8.86 -18.38
CA ILE A 81 -0.12 -8.18 -17.09
C ILE A 81 1.06 -7.21 -17.26
N ASP A 82 0.92 -5.99 -16.76
CA ASP A 82 2.00 -5.01 -16.78
C ASP A 82 3.21 -5.54 -16.00
N PRO A 83 4.41 -5.66 -16.61
CA PRO A 83 5.59 -6.19 -15.94
C PRO A 83 6.06 -5.35 -14.74
N HIS A 84 5.60 -4.09 -14.63
CA HIS A 84 5.90 -3.22 -13.49
C HIS A 84 5.03 -3.51 -12.27
N PHE A 85 3.89 -4.20 -12.43
CA PHE A 85 3.03 -4.57 -11.32
C PHE A 85 3.35 -5.96 -10.82
N GLN A 86 4.09 -5.99 -9.71
CA GLN A 86 4.46 -7.21 -9.02
C GLN A 86 3.62 -7.40 -7.74
N VAL A 87 2.51 -8.12 -7.84
CA VAL A 87 1.77 -8.77 -6.74
C VAL A 87 2.68 -9.71 -5.94
N ASN A 88 3.31 -9.19 -4.89
CA ASN A 88 4.10 -9.98 -3.95
C ASN A 88 3.24 -10.39 -2.73
N LYS A 89 3.75 -11.29 -1.90
CA LYS A 89 3.06 -11.73 -0.69
C LYS A 89 2.77 -10.56 0.26
N THR A 90 3.71 -9.63 0.41
CA THR A 90 3.55 -8.49 1.34
C THR A 90 2.39 -7.57 0.96
N SER A 91 1.99 -7.55 -0.33
CA SER A 91 0.79 -6.85 -0.78
C SER A 91 -0.53 -7.42 -0.22
N PHE A 92 -0.51 -8.63 0.33
CA PHE A 92 -1.65 -9.30 0.97
C PHE A 92 -1.67 -9.18 2.49
N ASP A 93 -0.61 -8.67 3.13
CA ASP A 93 -0.50 -8.64 4.58
C ASP A 93 -1.69 -7.95 5.26
N VAL A 94 -2.23 -6.86 4.66
CA VAL A 94 -3.45 -6.21 5.16
C VAL A 94 -4.65 -7.17 5.10
N SER A 95 -4.83 -7.86 3.98
CA SER A 95 -5.93 -8.81 3.79
C SER A 95 -5.82 -10.06 4.66
N VAL A 96 -4.59 -10.47 5.01
CA VAL A 96 -4.37 -11.53 6.01
C VAL A 96 -4.78 -11.06 7.40
N LEU A 97 -4.44 -9.83 7.80
CA LEU A 97 -4.91 -9.26 9.07
C LEU A 97 -6.43 -9.12 9.11
N LEU A 98 -7.05 -8.66 8.02
CA LEU A 98 -8.51 -8.58 7.92
C LEU A 98 -9.17 -9.95 8.11
N ASN A 99 -8.68 -10.99 7.42
CA ASN A 99 -9.18 -12.35 7.59
C ASN A 99 -8.97 -12.86 9.02
N ALA A 100 -7.80 -12.60 9.62
CA ALA A 100 -7.51 -12.99 11.00
C ALA A 100 -8.46 -12.34 12.00
N LEU A 101 -8.73 -11.04 11.84
CA LEU A 101 -9.68 -10.30 12.68
C LEU A 101 -11.09 -10.84 12.54
N VAL A 102 -11.58 -11.03 11.29
CA VAL A 102 -12.90 -11.63 11.04
C VAL A 102 -12.99 -13.02 11.65
N TYR A 103 -11.99 -13.88 11.43
CA TYR A 103 -11.95 -15.24 11.98
C TYR A 103 -11.91 -15.26 13.52
N SER A 104 -11.20 -14.30 14.12
CA SER A 104 -11.14 -14.17 15.59
C SER A 104 -12.45 -13.69 16.21
N ASN A 105 -13.25 -12.93 15.45
CA ASN A 105 -14.52 -12.35 15.88
C ASN A 105 -15.74 -13.23 15.51
N SER A 106 -15.59 -14.19 14.59
CA SER A 106 -16.71 -14.99 14.06
C SER A 106 -17.47 -15.83 15.10
N ILE A 107 -16.86 -16.11 16.26
CA ILE A 107 -17.55 -16.75 17.40
C ILE A 107 -18.54 -15.78 18.06
N ILE A 108 -18.19 -14.50 18.11
CA ILE A 108 -18.90 -13.46 18.85
C ILE A 108 -19.96 -12.82 17.94
N LYS A 109 -19.65 -12.64 16.65
CA LYS A 109 -20.53 -11.95 15.70
C LYS A 109 -20.67 -12.76 14.40
N PRO A 110 -21.91 -13.11 13.97
CA PRO A 110 -22.14 -13.85 12.73
C PRO A 110 -21.97 -12.99 11.47
N SER A 111 -21.79 -11.68 11.62
CA SER A 111 -21.48 -10.76 10.53
C SER A 111 -20.35 -9.81 10.90
N ALA A 112 -19.61 -9.33 9.91
CA ALA A 112 -18.57 -8.33 10.07
C ALA A 112 -18.73 -7.21 9.03
N GLN A 113 -18.50 -5.98 9.46
CA GLN A 113 -18.39 -4.83 8.56
C GLN A 113 -16.91 -4.49 8.39
N ILE A 114 -16.41 -4.52 7.15
CA ILE A 114 -15.06 -4.07 6.80
C ILE A 114 -15.18 -2.72 6.12
N VAL A 115 -14.49 -1.72 6.66
CA VAL A 115 -14.52 -0.35 6.18
C VAL A 115 -13.14 0.05 5.69
N GLU A 116 -13.04 0.42 4.41
CA GLU A 116 -11.82 0.98 3.84
C GLU A 116 -11.97 2.47 3.59
N LEU A 117 -10.98 3.24 4.01
CA LEU A 117 -10.78 4.62 3.56
C LEU A 117 -9.82 4.64 2.37
N GLY A 118 -10.34 4.91 1.18
CA GLY A 118 -9.55 5.09 -0.04
C GLY A 118 -9.93 4.25 -1.26
N GLN A 119 -9.11 4.39 -2.31
CA GLN A 119 -9.35 3.81 -3.64
C GLN A 119 -8.83 2.37 -3.80
N THR A 120 -8.28 1.74 -2.75
CA THR A 120 -7.89 0.32 -2.79
C THR A 120 -9.05 -0.62 -2.50
N PHE A 121 -10.24 -0.09 -2.22
CA PHE A 121 -11.40 -0.83 -1.72
C PHE A 121 -11.72 -2.08 -2.54
N PHE A 122 -11.79 -1.94 -3.86
CA PHE A 122 -12.11 -3.07 -4.73
C PHE A 122 -10.97 -4.10 -4.78
N THR A 123 -9.69 -3.71 -4.71
CA THR A 123 -8.59 -4.69 -4.66
C THR A 123 -8.51 -5.38 -3.30
N ALA A 124 -8.88 -4.69 -2.22
CA ALA A 124 -8.92 -5.29 -0.88
C ALA A 124 -9.95 -6.42 -0.79
N ILE A 125 -11.11 -6.29 -1.44
CA ILE A 125 -12.13 -7.34 -1.55
C ILE A 125 -11.53 -8.60 -2.18
N ASP A 126 -10.89 -8.49 -3.35
CA ASP A 126 -10.32 -9.65 -4.04
C ASP A 126 -9.17 -10.29 -3.26
N LYS A 127 -8.29 -9.47 -2.67
CA LYS A 127 -7.21 -10.00 -1.83
C LYS A 127 -7.77 -10.74 -0.61
N TYR A 128 -8.82 -10.20 0.02
CA TYR A 128 -9.50 -10.86 1.12
C TYR A 128 -10.09 -12.20 0.68
N LYS A 129 -10.82 -12.24 -0.45
CA LYS A 129 -11.38 -13.47 -1.02
C LYS A 129 -10.29 -14.50 -1.32
N LEU A 130 -9.15 -14.05 -1.85
CA LEU A 130 -8.05 -14.94 -2.19
C LEU A 130 -7.36 -15.53 -0.95
N VAL A 131 -7.09 -14.71 0.08
CA VAL A 131 -6.57 -15.19 1.37
C VAL A 131 -7.55 -16.18 2.02
N LYS A 132 -8.85 -15.88 1.96
CA LYS A 132 -9.88 -16.79 2.44
C LYS A 132 -9.85 -18.12 1.69
N LEU A 133 -9.78 -18.06 0.35
CA LEU A 133 -9.69 -19.23 -0.53
C LEU A 133 -8.50 -20.14 -0.18
N PHE A 134 -7.38 -19.52 0.19
CA PHE A 134 -6.14 -20.17 0.62
C PHE A 134 -6.20 -20.80 2.00
N SER A 135 -7.10 -20.33 2.85
CA SER A 135 -7.17 -20.69 4.27
C SER A 135 -8.33 -21.66 4.56
N ALA A 136 -9.18 -21.93 3.56
CA ALA A 136 -10.45 -22.62 3.73
C ALA A 136 -10.34 -24.08 4.21
N ASP A 137 -9.20 -24.76 4.00
CA ASP A 137 -8.97 -26.13 4.50
C ASP A 137 -8.59 -26.17 5.98
N LYS A 138 -8.15 -25.04 6.54
CA LYS A 138 -7.69 -24.93 7.93
C LYS A 138 -8.60 -24.09 8.81
N PHE A 139 -9.25 -23.09 8.25
CA PHE A 139 -10.02 -22.11 8.99
C PHE A 139 -11.42 -21.99 8.41
N ASP A 140 -12.42 -22.36 9.21
CA ASP A 140 -13.82 -22.13 8.87
C ASP A 140 -14.12 -20.63 9.00
N THR A 141 -14.10 -19.96 7.85
CA THR A 141 -14.39 -18.53 7.67
C THR A 141 -15.64 -18.33 6.80
N ASP A 142 -16.35 -19.41 6.46
CA ASP A 142 -17.49 -19.39 5.54
C ASP A 142 -18.80 -18.97 6.19
N ASN A 143 -18.88 -19.06 7.51
CA ASN A 143 -20.10 -18.74 8.25
C ASN A 143 -20.27 -17.26 8.60
N THR A 144 -19.30 -16.38 8.27
CA THR A 144 -19.40 -14.95 8.56
C THR A 144 -19.84 -14.16 7.32
N GLU A 145 -20.98 -13.48 7.42
CA GLU A 145 -21.43 -12.55 6.40
C GLU A 145 -20.58 -11.26 6.45
N ILE A 146 -19.99 -10.87 5.31
CA ILE A 146 -19.15 -9.68 5.22
C ILE A 146 -19.89 -8.57 4.48
N ARG A 147 -20.06 -7.43 5.17
CA ARG A 147 -20.47 -6.16 4.56
C ARG A 147 -19.26 -5.27 4.36
N TRP A 148 -19.12 -4.72 3.18
CA TRP A 148 -18.01 -3.89 2.76
C TRP A 148 -18.45 -2.44 2.64
N VAL A 149 -17.67 -1.53 3.22
CA VAL A 149 -17.92 -0.09 3.13
C VAL A 149 -16.69 0.61 2.58
N GLY A 150 -16.85 1.33 1.48
CA GLY A 150 -15.82 2.23 0.96
C GLY A 150 -16.10 3.67 1.38
N LEU A 151 -15.10 4.37 1.88
CA LEU A 151 -15.15 5.80 2.17
C LEU A 151 -14.24 6.51 1.17
N ASP A 152 -14.82 7.05 0.11
CA ASP A 152 -14.07 7.74 -0.95
C ASP A 152 -14.99 8.70 -1.72
N ASN A 153 -14.55 9.94 -1.92
CA ASN A 153 -15.31 10.94 -2.68
C ASN A 153 -15.17 10.81 -4.21
N SER A 154 -14.43 9.82 -4.69
CA SER A 154 -14.23 9.56 -6.11
C SER A 154 -15.40 8.80 -6.71
N GLU A 155 -16.03 9.41 -7.70
CA GLU A 155 -17.00 8.74 -8.58
C GLU A 155 -16.40 7.49 -9.24
N PHE A 156 -15.10 7.52 -9.57
CA PHE A 156 -14.40 6.36 -10.11
C PHE A 156 -14.41 5.18 -9.14
N CYS A 157 -14.16 5.39 -7.84
CA CYS A 157 -14.20 4.31 -6.85
C CYS A 157 -15.60 3.68 -6.77
N ASN A 158 -16.65 4.52 -6.76
CA ASN A 158 -18.03 4.08 -6.72
C ASN A 158 -18.40 3.21 -7.93
N LEU A 159 -18.21 3.75 -9.14
CA LEU A 159 -18.53 3.03 -10.38
C LEU A 159 -17.69 1.76 -10.54
N THR A 160 -16.40 1.82 -10.19
CA THR A 160 -15.48 0.68 -10.37
C THR A 160 -15.81 -0.46 -9.43
N ALA A 161 -16.06 -0.19 -8.15
CA ALA A 161 -16.35 -1.23 -7.17
C ALA A 161 -17.61 -2.03 -7.55
N VAL A 162 -18.70 -1.35 -7.92
CA VAL A 162 -19.96 -1.99 -8.35
C VAL A 162 -19.79 -2.74 -9.67
N THR A 163 -19.04 -2.16 -10.62
CA THR A 163 -18.81 -2.78 -11.93
C THR A 163 -17.96 -4.06 -11.84
N LEU A 164 -16.94 -4.05 -10.98
CA LEU A 164 -16.03 -5.19 -10.83
C LEU A 164 -16.59 -6.28 -9.91
N HIS A 165 -17.53 -5.95 -9.02
CA HIS A 165 -18.15 -6.87 -8.07
C HIS A 165 -19.69 -6.86 -8.13
N PRO A 166 -20.31 -7.14 -9.30
CA PRO A 166 -21.75 -7.05 -9.46
C PRO A 166 -22.52 -8.00 -8.54
N GLU A 167 -21.92 -9.12 -8.14
CA GLU A 167 -22.49 -10.10 -7.20
C GLU A 167 -22.58 -9.56 -5.77
N MET A 168 -21.82 -8.51 -5.44
CA MET A 168 -21.73 -7.90 -4.11
C MET A 168 -22.47 -6.57 -4.01
N ASN A 169 -23.32 -6.23 -4.99
CA ASN A 169 -24.00 -4.93 -5.02
C ASN A 169 -24.89 -4.66 -3.79
N LYS A 170 -25.32 -5.70 -3.07
CA LYS A 170 -26.06 -5.58 -1.81
C LYS A 170 -25.17 -5.51 -0.55
N SER A 171 -23.92 -5.94 -0.66
CA SER A 171 -22.97 -5.98 0.45
C SER A 171 -21.91 -4.88 0.38
N ILE A 172 -21.84 -4.11 -0.71
CA ILE A 172 -20.97 -2.94 -0.88
C ILE A 172 -21.79 -1.66 -0.69
N ASN A 173 -21.37 -0.82 0.25
CA ASN A 173 -21.88 0.55 0.39
C ASN A 173 -20.72 1.54 0.24
N ILE A 174 -20.90 2.64 -0.49
CA ILE A 174 -19.85 3.63 -0.70
C ILE A 174 -20.37 5.00 -0.25
N PHE A 175 -19.61 5.66 0.61
CA PHE A 175 -19.91 6.99 1.14
C PHE A 175 -18.90 7.98 0.58
N ASN A 176 -19.40 9.14 0.18
CA ASN A 176 -18.56 10.21 -0.39
C ASN A 176 -17.68 10.87 0.67
N ASP A 177 -18.14 10.92 1.92
CA ASP A 177 -17.38 11.51 3.02
C ASP A 177 -17.34 10.53 4.20
N TRP A 178 -16.18 10.45 4.85
CA TRP A 178 -16.01 9.67 6.07
C TRP A 178 -16.79 10.29 7.23
N SER A 179 -17.05 11.61 7.21
CA SER A 179 -17.80 12.28 8.28
C SER A 179 -19.27 11.89 8.33
N ASP A 180 -19.82 11.43 7.21
CA ASP A 180 -21.24 11.08 7.06
C ASP A 180 -21.51 9.61 7.41
N PHE A 181 -20.46 8.84 7.67
CA PHE A 181 -20.54 7.42 7.93
C PHE A 181 -20.45 7.12 9.43
N GLN A 182 -21.34 6.27 9.90
CA GLN A 182 -21.28 5.67 11.24
C GLN A 182 -21.13 4.16 11.10
N ALA A 183 -20.11 3.63 11.74
CA ALA A 183 -19.80 2.20 11.67
C ALA A 183 -20.72 1.37 12.55
N ASP A 184 -20.92 0.12 12.15
CA ASP A 184 -21.61 -0.87 12.96
C ASP A 184 -20.72 -1.35 14.12
N GLU A 185 -21.36 -1.86 15.16
CA GLU A 185 -20.65 -2.34 16.33
C GLU A 185 -19.68 -3.49 15.98
N GLY A 186 -18.38 -3.28 16.19
CA GLY A 186 -17.34 -4.26 15.87
C GLY A 186 -16.84 -4.20 14.42
N ALA A 187 -17.13 -3.13 13.69
CA ALA A 187 -16.57 -2.88 12.39
C ALA A 187 -15.02 -2.82 12.44
N ILE A 188 -14.41 -3.31 11.36
CA ILE A 188 -12.96 -3.31 11.17
C ILE A 188 -12.61 -2.19 10.18
N PHE A 189 -11.85 -1.21 10.63
CA PHE A 189 -11.33 -0.15 9.77
C PHE A 189 -9.98 -0.56 9.18
N HIS A 190 -9.76 -0.24 7.91
CA HIS A 190 -8.41 -0.18 7.37
C HIS A 190 -8.19 1.00 6.43
N SER A 191 -6.96 1.50 6.40
CA SER A 191 -6.53 2.51 5.44
C SER A 191 -5.07 2.30 5.05
N ARG A 192 -4.78 2.60 3.78
CA ARG A 192 -3.44 2.50 3.19
C ARG A 192 -3.07 3.81 2.48
N PHE A 193 -2.28 4.64 3.14
CA PHE A 193 -1.80 5.95 2.70
C PHE A 193 -2.91 6.98 2.44
N VAL A 194 -4.09 6.84 3.04
CA VAL A 194 -5.22 7.78 2.80
C VAL A 194 -5.57 8.63 4.02
N CYS A 195 -5.34 8.14 5.24
CA CYS A 195 -5.62 8.94 6.45
C CYS A 195 -4.86 10.28 6.41
N SER A 196 -3.61 10.29 5.93
CA SER A 196 -2.82 11.52 5.77
C SER A 196 -3.42 12.54 4.79
N TYR A 197 -4.34 12.16 3.90
CA TYR A 197 -5.07 13.09 3.02
C TYR A 197 -6.48 13.43 3.53
N ALA A 198 -7.09 12.52 4.28
CA ALA A 198 -8.48 12.66 4.72
C ALA A 198 -8.64 13.52 5.99
N PHE A 199 -7.67 13.43 6.91
CA PHE A 199 -7.75 14.11 8.21
C PHE A 199 -6.73 15.24 8.31
N GLN A 200 -7.14 16.31 9.00
CA GLN A 200 -6.34 17.52 9.15
C GLN A 200 -5.38 17.48 10.34
N THR A 201 -5.64 16.62 11.33
CA THR A 201 -4.81 16.49 12.54
C THR A 201 -4.84 15.05 13.06
N THR A 202 -3.83 14.68 13.85
CA THR A 202 -3.86 13.40 14.60
C THR A 202 -5.06 13.28 15.53
N ASN A 203 -5.53 14.40 16.11
CA ASN A 203 -6.69 14.37 17.00
C ASN A 203 -7.95 13.96 16.25
N GLN A 204 -8.19 14.57 15.08
CA GLN A 204 -9.36 14.27 14.27
C GLN A 204 -9.40 12.79 13.83
N LEU A 205 -8.24 12.25 13.42
CA LEU A 205 -8.13 10.83 13.11
C LEU A 205 -8.47 9.96 14.32
N VAL A 206 -7.86 10.23 15.48
CA VAL A 206 -8.12 9.46 16.71
C VAL A 206 -9.60 9.51 17.06
N ASP A 207 -10.19 10.70 17.13
CA ASP A 207 -11.59 10.89 17.53
C ASP A 207 -12.53 10.11 16.61
N TYR A 208 -12.29 10.15 15.29
CA TYR A 208 -13.04 9.36 14.32
C TYR A 208 -12.89 7.85 14.56
N LEU A 209 -11.64 7.38 14.74
CA LEU A 209 -11.34 5.96 14.90
C LEU A 209 -11.96 5.37 16.17
N VAL A 210 -11.79 6.05 17.31
CA VAL A 210 -12.24 5.55 18.62
C VAL A 210 -13.77 5.55 18.75
N SER A 211 -14.44 6.46 18.05
CA SER A 211 -15.91 6.55 18.04
C SER A 211 -16.58 5.48 17.18
N ASN A 212 -15.86 4.86 16.25
CA ASN A 212 -16.48 3.99 15.24
C ASN A 212 -15.99 2.54 15.27
N TYR A 213 -14.74 2.26 15.65
CA TYR A 213 -14.13 0.96 15.36
C TYR A 213 -13.50 0.30 16.58
N SER A 214 -13.64 -1.01 16.73
CA SER A 214 -12.91 -1.77 17.75
C SER A 214 -11.56 -2.30 17.26
N SER A 215 -11.42 -2.45 15.94
CA SER A 215 -10.24 -2.99 15.28
C SER A 215 -9.86 -2.12 14.09
N ILE A 216 -8.59 -1.72 14.01
CA ILE A 216 -8.11 -0.71 13.06
C ILE A 216 -6.76 -1.16 12.50
N ILE A 217 -6.61 -1.20 11.19
CA ILE A 217 -5.34 -1.46 10.50
C ILE A 217 -4.92 -0.20 9.75
N LEU A 218 -3.78 0.38 10.10
CA LEU A 218 -3.25 1.56 9.42
C LEU A 218 -1.91 1.23 8.77
N GLU A 219 -1.78 1.60 7.49
CA GLU A 219 -0.50 1.73 6.79
C GLU A 219 -0.43 3.17 6.27
N ASP A 220 0.32 4.06 6.93
CA ASP A 220 0.39 5.47 6.50
C ASP A 220 1.75 6.09 6.81
N ALA A 221 1.97 7.30 6.29
CA ALA A 221 3.15 8.11 6.52
C ALA A 221 2.95 9.06 7.71
N TYR A 222 3.87 8.96 8.68
CA TYR A 222 3.87 9.73 9.90
C TYR A 222 5.09 10.64 9.98
N SER A 223 4.94 11.75 10.70
CA SER A 223 6.02 12.71 10.93
C SER A 223 7.18 12.07 11.68
N PHE A 224 8.39 12.22 11.15
CA PHE A 224 9.62 11.78 11.83
C PHE A 224 9.99 12.70 13.00
N ASP A 225 9.67 14.00 12.90
CA ASP A 225 10.10 15.03 13.83
C ASP A 225 9.17 15.18 15.06
N GLY A 226 8.14 14.34 15.16
CA GLY A 226 7.28 14.31 16.35
C GLY A 226 6.26 15.44 16.43
N THR A 227 5.87 16.03 15.31
CA THR A 227 4.76 17.00 15.25
C THR A 227 3.95 16.80 13.97
N ASP A 228 2.63 17.06 14.04
CA ASP A 228 1.80 17.16 12.84
C ASP A 228 2.37 18.25 11.94
N PHE A 229 2.58 17.95 10.66
CA PHE A 229 2.92 18.97 9.69
C PHE A 229 2.19 18.76 8.38
N VAL A 230 1.88 19.87 7.72
CA VAL A 230 1.13 19.88 6.47
C VAL A 230 2.09 20.13 5.33
N THR A 231 1.94 19.34 4.28
CA THR A 231 2.64 19.47 3.01
C THR A 231 1.64 19.43 1.85
N GLU A 232 2.13 19.70 0.64
CA GLU A 232 1.35 19.52 -0.58
C GLU A 232 2.03 18.45 -1.44
N ASN A 233 1.25 17.44 -1.82
CA ASN A 233 1.69 16.38 -2.72
C ASN A 233 0.75 16.33 -3.93
N HIS A 234 1.29 16.47 -5.14
CA HIS A 234 0.53 16.50 -6.39
C HIS A 234 -0.69 17.46 -6.39
N GLY A 235 -0.60 18.58 -5.68
CA GLY A 235 -1.67 19.58 -5.56
C GLY A 235 -2.78 19.22 -4.57
N GLN A 236 -2.57 18.20 -3.74
CA GLN A 236 -3.44 17.86 -2.62
C GLN A 236 -2.70 18.10 -1.30
N LYS A 237 -3.41 18.64 -0.31
CA LYS A 237 -2.88 18.77 1.04
C LYS A 237 -2.72 17.38 1.65
N GLN A 238 -1.60 17.19 2.33
CA GLN A 238 -1.29 15.97 3.06
C GLN A 238 -0.76 16.36 4.45
N VAL A 239 -1.17 15.61 5.47
CA VAL A 239 -0.74 15.79 6.85
C VAL A 239 0.07 14.59 7.28
N PHE A 240 1.35 14.80 7.59
CA PHE A 240 2.14 13.76 8.27
C PHE A 240 1.87 13.86 9.76
N MET A 241 1.16 12.86 10.26
CA MET A 241 0.63 12.84 11.62
C MET A 241 1.69 12.48 12.65
N HIS A 242 1.52 12.96 13.88
CA HIS A 242 2.39 12.65 15.00
C HIS A 242 2.13 11.22 15.52
N LEU A 243 3.03 10.30 15.16
CA LEU A 243 2.90 8.87 15.47
C LEU A 243 2.76 8.55 16.97
N GLU A 244 3.67 9.07 17.80
CA GLU A 244 3.63 8.83 19.25
C GLU A 244 2.33 9.36 19.88
N LYS A 245 1.87 10.55 19.46
CA LYS A 245 0.59 11.10 19.91
C LYS A 245 -0.60 10.22 19.50
N LEU A 246 -0.63 9.73 18.26
CA LEU A 246 -1.65 8.79 17.78
C LEU A 246 -1.67 7.55 18.68
N ILE A 247 -0.54 6.89 18.84
CA ILE A 247 -0.40 5.65 19.61
C ILE A 247 -0.82 5.86 21.07
N ASN A 248 -0.29 6.89 21.73
CA ASN A 248 -0.57 7.15 23.15
C ASN A 248 -2.06 7.41 23.38
N LYS A 249 -2.70 8.19 22.49
CA LYS A 249 -4.13 8.43 22.59
C LYS A 249 -4.96 7.17 22.39
N MET A 250 -4.63 6.36 21.38
CA MET A 250 -5.32 5.08 21.16
C MET A 250 -5.20 4.18 22.41
N ILE A 251 -4.03 4.10 23.03
CA ILE A 251 -3.82 3.33 24.28
C ILE A 251 -4.66 3.90 25.44
N CYS A 252 -4.73 5.24 25.59
CA CYS A 252 -5.60 5.87 26.59
C CYS A 252 -7.09 5.53 26.38
N HIS A 253 -7.50 5.21 25.16
CA HIS A 253 -8.85 4.75 24.82
C HIS A 253 -9.03 3.21 24.89
N GLY A 254 -8.05 2.50 25.46
CA GLY A 254 -8.13 1.07 25.74
C GLY A 254 -7.77 0.16 24.56
N TYR A 255 -7.04 0.67 23.57
CA TYR A 255 -6.52 -0.15 22.48
C TYR A 255 -5.13 -0.68 22.79
N ASP A 256 -4.90 -1.95 22.50
CA ASP A 256 -3.57 -2.46 22.25
C ASP A 256 -3.10 -2.01 20.87
N CYS A 257 -1.81 -1.72 20.75
CA CYS A 257 -1.20 -1.31 19.49
C CYS A 257 -0.03 -2.24 19.16
N HIS A 258 0.00 -2.75 17.93
CA HIS A 258 1.09 -3.57 17.44
C HIS A 258 1.62 -3.05 16.11
N ILE A 259 2.94 -2.90 16.03
CA ILE A 259 3.62 -2.47 14.82
C ILE A 259 4.09 -3.71 14.04
N LEU A 260 3.74 -3.75 12.77
CA LEU A 260 3.93 -4.89 11.88
C LEU A 260 5.14 -4.72 10.97
N ASP A 261 5.28 -3.54 10.37
CA ASP A 261 6.46 -3.14 9.60
C ASP A 261 6.60 -1.62 9.67
N TYR A 262 7.82 -1.14 9.45
CA TYR A 262 8.09 0.27 9.30
C TYR A 262 9.30 0.52 8.42
N TYR A 263 9.32 1.68 7.77
CA TYR A 263 10.49 2.15 7.02
C TYR A 263 10.49 3.67 6.91
N GLY A 264 11.67 4.26 6.75
CA GLY A 264 11.81 5.68 6.46
C GLY A 264 11.51 5.98 5.00
N ASP A 265 10.83 7.09 4.75
CA ASP A 265 10.56 7.60 3.42
C ASP A 265 10.77 9.14 3.37
N TYR A 266 10.97 9.66 2.16
CA TYR A 266 11.21 11.08 1.88
C TYR A 266 10.48 11.47 0.57
N PRO A 267 9.15 11.53 0.58
CA PRO A 267 8.36 11.77 -0.63
C PRO A 267 8.53 13.22 -1.12
N ALA A 268 9.00 13.40 -2.35
CA ALA A 268 8.94 14.65 -3.11
C ALA A 268 9.35 15.93 -2.33
N ASP A 269 10.44 15.86 -1.56
CA ASP A 269 10.94 16.96 -0.71
C ASP A 269 9.97 17.46 0.38
N ALA A 270 8.89 16.70 0.66
CA ALA A 270 7.91 17.03 1.68
C ALA A 270 8.46 16.92 3.12
N GLY A 271 9.57 16.21 3.32
CA GLY A 271 10.17 15.98 4.63
C GLY A 271 10.39 14.50 4.94
N ARG A 272 11.13 14.24 6.01
CA ARG A 272 11.36 12.87 6.49
C ARG A 272 10.10 12.35 7.15
N CYS A 273 9.71 11.15 6.79
CA CYS A 273 8.57 10.49 7.39
C CYS A 273 8.87 9.01 7.67
N LEU A 274 8.10 8.44 8.58
CA LEU A 274 8.07 7.01 8.82
C LEU A 274 6.79 6.47 8.22
N VAL A 275 6.90 5.58 7.25
CA VAL A 275 5.77 4.74 6.88
C VAL A 275 5.68 3.64 7.91
N VAL A 276 4.53 3.54 8.57
CA VAL A 276 4.28 2.56 9.62
C VAL A 276 3.02 1.79 9.28
N LYS A 277 3.15 0.47 9.36
CA LYS A 277 2.04 -0.46 9.31
C LYS A 277 1.78 -0.97 10.72
N MET A 278 0.58 -0.75 11.23
CA MET A 278 0.19 -1.12 12.58
C MET A 278 -1.27 -1.54 12.67
N ILE A 279 -1.59 -2.22 13.76
CA ILE A 279 -2.93 -2.65 14.11
C ILE A 279 -3.25 -2.16 15.52
N PHE A 280 -4.44 -1.56 15.69
CA PHE A 280 -5.02 -1.25 16.99
C PHE A 280 -6.21 -2.17 17.24
N MET A 281 -6.32 -2.72 18.44
CA MET A 281 -7.43 -3.61 18.79
C MET A 281 -7.84 -3.46 20.26
N LYS A 282 -9.14 -3.53 20.53
CA LYS A 282 -9.68 -3.61 21.91
C LYS A 282 -9.77 -5.07 22.36
N GLN A 283 -9.04 -5.45 23.41
CA GLN A 283 -8.93 -6.86 23.86
C GLN A 283 -10.27 -7.59 24.05
N ALA A 284 -11.34 -6.86 24.40
CA ALA A 284 -12.66 -7.45 24.63
C ALA A 284 -13.35 -7.99 23.36
N ASP A 285 -12.88 -7.59 22.16
CA ASP A 285 -13.64 -7.77 20.92
C ASP A 285 -13.13 -8.92 20.02
N TYR A 286 -12.11 -9.68 20.44
CA TYR A 286 -11.55 -10.76 19.63
C TYR A 286 -10.90 -11.88 20.44
N ASN A 287 -10.85 -13.07 19.85
CA ASN A 287 -10.07 -14.19 20.38
C ASN A 287 -8.60 -14.10 19.91
N PHE A 288 -7.71 -13.69 20.81
CA PHE A 288 -6.30 -13.50 20.51
C PHE A 288 -5.57 -14.78 20.06
N GLU A 289 -5.90 -15.94 20.63
CA GLU A 289 -5.29 -17.22 20.26
C GLU A 289 -5.60 -17.59 18.80
N LYS A 290 -6.87 -17.42 18.39
CA LYS A 290 -7.29 -17.61 16.99
C LYS A 290 -6.61 -16.64 16.04
N LEU A 291 -6.50 -15.37 16.44
CA LEU A 291 -5.81 -14.34 15.65
C LEU A 291 -4.36 -14.77 15.39
N ILE A 292 -3.60 -15.09 16.43
CA ILE A 292 -2.19 -15.49 16.31
C ILE A 292 -2.03 -16.78 15.51
N THR A 293 -2.93 -17.75 15.68
CA THR A 293 -2.92 -19.00 14.90
C THR A 293 -3.07 -18.72 13.41
N PHE A 294 -4.04 -17.88 13.02
CA PHE A 294 -4.26 -17.51 11.62
C PHE A 294 -3.04 -16.78 11.03
N LEU A 295 -2.48 -15.84 11.77
CA LEU A 295 -1.34 -15.05 11.32
C LEU A 295 -0.07 -15.89 11.17
N THR A 296 0.19 -16.78 12.12
CA THR A 296 1.32 -17.72 12.08
C THR A 296 1.23 -18.64 10.86
N TYR A 297 0.03 -19.14 10.52
CA TYR A 297 -0.17 -19.96 9.32
C TYR A 297 0.25 -19.22 8.03
N HIS A 298 0.03 -17.91 7.97
CA HIS A 298 0.44 -17.08 6.83
C HIS A 298 1.87 -16.53 6.95
N ASN A 299 2.66 -16.97 7.94
CA ASN A 299 3.98 -16.45 8.28
C ASN A 299 4.00 -14.93 8.53
N LEU A 300 2.95 -14.40 9.15
CA LEU A 300 2.92 -13.03 9.67
C LEU A 300 3.14 -13.05 11.18
N ASN A 301 4.29 -12.54 11.60
CA ASN A 301 4.63 -12.40 13.00
C ASN A 301 4.24 -11.00 13.49
N ILE A 302 3.34 -10.92 14.47
CA ILE A 302 3.07 -9.68 15.20
C ILE A 302 4.06 -9.61 16.36
N ASN A 303 4.94 -8.60 16.35
CA ASN A 303 5.87 -8.41 17.45
C ASN A 303 5.16 -7.67 18.58
N LEU A 304 4.85 -8.39 19.66
CA LEU A 304 4.19 -7.86 20.86
C LEU A 304 5.21 -7.13 21.75
N LYS A 305 5.83 -6.06 21.24
CA LYS A 305 6.68 -5.18 22.05
C LYS A 305 5.85 -4.01 22.59
N SER A 306 6.16 -3.54 23.81
CA SER A 306 5.55 -2.33 24.37
C SER A 306 5.77 -1.12 23.47
N THR A 307 4.71 -0.37 23.20
CA THR A 307 4.65 0.67 22.17
C THR A 307 5.65 1.82 22.37
N GLU A 308 5.88 2.27 23.60
CA GLU A 308 6.83 3.36 23.88
C GLU A 308 8.28 3.02 23.51
N SER A 309 8.73 1.79 23.81
CA SER A 309 10.09 1.37 23.45
C SER A 309 10.23 1.22 21.94
N VAL A 310 9.17 0.78 21.24
CA VAL A 310 9.21 0.55 19.80
C VAL A 310 9.29 1.87 19.03
N VAL A 311 8.51 2.89 19.38
CA VAL A 311 8.57 4.18 18.66
C VAL A 311 9.95 4.83 18.77
N LYS A 312 10.55 4.81 19.96
CA LYS A 312 11.93 5.28 20.15
C LYS A 312 12.94 4.43 19.38
N GLU A 313 12.80 3.10 19.40
CA GLU A 313 13.64 2.17 18.64
C GLU A 313 13.53 2.46 17.12
N MET A 314 12.32 2.63 16.59
CA MET A 314 12.06 2.95 15.17
C MET A 314 12.71 4.26 14.74
N LEU A 315 12.54 5.32 15.53
CA LEU A 315 13.13 6.62 15.22
C LEU A 315 14.67 6.55 15.24
N SER A 316 15.23 5.76 16.16
CA SER A 316 16.68 5.58 16.28
C SER A 316 17.31 4.64 15.26
N SER A 317 16.53 3.73 14.65
CA SER A 317 17.07 2.68 13.77
C SER A 317 17.48 3.20 12.39
N ILE A 318 16.97 4.36 11.97
CA ILE A 318 17.32 5.00 10.70
C ILE A 318 18.43 6.02 10.92
N ASN A 319 19.67 5.57 10.74
CA ASN A 319 20.84 6.41 10.93
C ASN A 319 21.00 7.45 9.78
N LYS A 320 21.89 8.43 9.99
CA LYS A 320 22.18 9.50 9.03
C LYS A 320 22.61 9.01 7.64
N LYS A 321 23.27 7.86 7.54
CA LYS A 321 23.70 7.28 6.27
C LYS A 321 22.50 6.71 5.50
N ASP A 322 21.63 6.01 6.20
CA ASP A 322 20.39 5.46 5.62
C ASP A 322 19.48 6.59 5.12
N TRP A 323 19.32 7.67 5.88
CA TRP A 323 18.56 8.85 5.43
C TRP A 323 19.12 9.46 4.15
N ARG A 324 20.44 9.60 4.01
CA ARG A 324 21.06 10.10 2.78
C ARG A 324 20.79 9.18 1.58
N GLU A 325 20.74 7.86 1.80
CA GLU A 325 20.43 6.90 0.74
C GLU A 325 18.95 6.98 0.33
N ILE A 326 18.04 7.06 1.30
CA ILE A 326 16.60 7.25 1.07
C ILE A 326 16.36 8.54 0.28
N GLU A 327 16.87 9.68 0.78
CA GLU A 327 16.74 10.99 0.13
C GLU A 327 17.32 10.96 -1.31
N SER A 328 18.49 10.34 -1.50
CA SER A 328 19.09 10.22 -2.83
C SER A 328 18.28 9.32 -3.77
N ASN A 329 17.63 8.29 -3.27
CA ASN A 329 16.80 7.39 -4.07
C ASN A 329 15.50 8.07 -4.48
N LYS A 330 14.84 8.76 -3.53
CA LYS A 330 13.55 9.41 -3.75
C LYS A 330 13.59 10.60 -4.69
N LYS A 331 14.76 11.23 -4.85
CA LYS A 331 15.02 12.19 -5.93
C LYS A 331 14.89 11.60 -7.34
N VAL A 332 15.08 10.29 -7.48
CA VAL A 332 15.01 9.58 -8.78
C VAL A 332 13.69 8.82 -8.91
N ASN A 333 13.21 8.23 -7.81
CA ASN A 333 11.97 7.46 -7.73
C ASN A 333 11.04 8.04 -6.66
N PRO A 334 10.24 9.08 -6.96
CA PRO A 334 9.43 9.80 -5.98
C PRO A 334 8.15 9.06 -5.53
N VAL A 335 8.09 7.74 -5.71
CA VAL A 335 6.94 6.91 -5.36
C VAL A 335 7.09 6.38 -3.94
N TRP A 336 5.99 6.29 -3.18
CA TRP A 336 5.95 5.65 -1.86
C TRP A 336 6.50 4.23 -1.90
N GLY A 337 7.37 3.89 -0.95
CA GLY A 337 7.89 2.54 -0.84
C GLY A 337 9.25 2.44 -0.18
N LYS A 338 9.54 1.27 0.38
CA LYS A 338 10.80 0.96 1.06
C LYS A 338 11.96 1.13 0.08
N THR A 339 12.92 1.99 0.43
CA THR A 339 14.15 2.10 -0.35
C THR A 339 14.94 0.80 -0.23
N GLU A 340 15.01 0.03 -1.32
CA GLU A 340 15.88 -1.13 -1.37
C GLU A 340 17.34 -0.69 -1.19
N LYS A 341 17.97 -1.18 -0.11
CA LYS A 341 19.40 -0.95 0.10
C LYS A 341 20.13 -1.67 -1.02
N SER A 342 20.71 -0.88 -1.93
CA SER A 342 21.40 -1.48 -3.07
C SER A 342 22.68 -2.16 -2.57
N THR A 343 22.71 -3.48 -2.72
CA THR A 343 23.87 -4.35 -2.44
C THR A 343 25.01 -4.15 -3.45
N LEU A 344 24.78 -3.35 -4.49
CA LEU A 344 25.78 -3.04 -5.50
C LEU A 344 26.89 -2.17 -4.91
N SER A 345 28.14 -2.57 -5.17
CA SER A 345 29.30 -1.76 -4.86
C SER A 345 29.22 -0.37 -5.51
N LYS A 346 29.90 0.62 -4.94
CA LYS A 346 29.99 1.99 -5.52
C LYS A 346 30.39 1.96 -6.99
N TRP A 347 31.30 1.05 -7.36
CA TRP A 347 31.76 0.86 -8.73
C TRP A 347 30.66 0.33 -9.66
N GLN A 348 29.86 -0.65 -9.21
CA GLN A 348 28.72 -1.15 -9.97
C GLN A 348 27.63 -0.09 -10.13
N LYS A 349 27.34 0.71 -9.08
CA LYS A 349 26.41 1.85 -9.16
C LYS A 349 26.91 2.88 -10.19
N PHE A 350 28.19 3.21 -10.18
CA PHE A 350 28.82 4.12 -11.14
C PHE A 350 28.76 3.57 -12.58
N LYS A 351 29.18 2.31 -12.77
CA LYS A 351 29.14 1.62 -14.07
C LYS A 351 27.72 1.56 -14.64
N ASN A 352 26.71 1.28 -13.82
CA ASN A 352 25.31 1.28 -14.25
C ASN A 352 24.84 2.69 -14.63
N ARG A 353 25.23 3.73 -13.87
CA ARG A 353 24.90 5.13 -14.18
C ARG A 353 25.54 5.58 -15.49
N ILE A 354 26.81 5.23 -15.73
CA ILE A 354 27.53 5.47 -16.98
C ILE A 354 26.84 4.73 -18.14
N ASN A 355 26.54 3.44 -17.98
CA ASN A 355 25.90 2.63 -19.01
C ASN A 355 24.50 3.13 -19.37
N ASN A 356 23.68 3.51 -18.38
CA ASN A 356 22.35 4.07 -18.63
C ASN A 356 22.44 5.41 -19.36
N LYS A 357 23.41 6.26 -18.99
CA LYS A 357 23.66 7.53 -19.68
C LYS A 357 24.18 7.34 -21.10
N LEU A 358 25.10 6.41 -21.34
CA LEU A 358 25.59 6.07 -22.67
C LEU A 358 24.48 5.48 -23.55
N LYS A 359 23.59 4.67 -22.98
CA LYS A 359 22.40 4.15 -23.68
C LYS A 359 21.41 5.26 -24.03
N LEU A 360 21.14 6.20 -23.12
CA LEU A 360 20.33 7.38 -23.40
C LEU A 360 20.97 8.26 -24.49
N ARG A 361 22.30 8.40 -24.48
CA ARG A 361 23.06 9.11 -25.52
C ARG A 361 22.92 8.46 -26.90
N ALA A 362 22.94 7.12 -26.97
CA ALA A 362 22.73 6.36 -28.20
C ALA A 362 21.31 6.49 -28.77
N THR A 363 20.33 6.94 -27.96
CA THR A 363 18.95 7.17 -28.40
C THR A 363 18.64 8.58 -28.89
N GLY A 364 19.58 9.52 -28.78
CA GLY A 364 19.36 10.92 -29.18
C GLY A 364 18.46 11.74 -28.25
N TYR A 365 18.01 11.18 -27.11
CA TYR A 365 17.25 11.92 -26.11
C TYR A 365 18.17 12.85 -25.30
N LYS A 366 17.90 14.16 -25.35
CA LYS A 366 18.55 15.17 -24.51
C LYS A 366 17.87 15.23 -23.14
N SER A 367 18.62 15.03 -22.05
CA SER A 367 18.08 15.14 -20.69
C SER A 367 18.23 16.56 -20.17
N TYR A 368 17.10 17.21 -19.92
CA TYR A 368 17.05 18.50 -19.23
C TYR A 368 16.63 18.25 -17.78
N ASN A 369 17.20 18.98 -16.83
CA ASN A 369 16.70 18.96 -15.45
C ASN A 369 15.39 19.79 -15.36
N PRO A 370 14.68 19.80 -14.21
CA PRO A 370 13.45 20.57 -14.04
C PRO A 370 13.60 22.09 -14.26
N THR A 371 14.82 22.62 -14.20
CA THR A 371 15.12 24.04 -14.51
C THR A 371 15.54 24.26 -15.96
N SER A 372 15.29 23.28 -16.85
CA SER A 372 15.61 23.33 -18.28
C SER A 372 17.11 23.44 -18.59
N ILE A 373 17.99 23.16 -17.62
CA ILE A 373 19.43 23.12 -17.84
C ILE A 373 19.76 21.81 -18.55
N ASN A 374 20.54 21.93 -19.62
CA ASN A 374 21.06 20.79 -20.34
C ASN A 374 22.09 20.07 -19.45
N VAL A 375 21.66 18.94 -18.88
CA VAL A 375 22.47 18.13 -17.95
C VAL A 375 23.75 17.63 -18.65
N GLU A 376 23.77 17.55 -19.98
CA GLU A 376 24.96 17.21 -20.78
C GLU A 376 26.03 18.30 -20.71
N GLU A 377 25.66 19.58 -20.83
CA GLU A 377 26.60 20.70 -20.74
C GLU A 377 27.17 20.84 -19.33
N GLU A 378 26.35 20.59 -18.30
CA GLU A 378 26.78 20.73 -16.92
C GLU A 378 27.80 19.65 -16.50
N ILE A 379 27.63 18.42 -17.01
CA ILE A 379 28.60 17.34 -16.81
C ILE A 379 29.88 17.59 -17.61
N LEU A 380 29.79 18.07 -18.85
CA LEU A 380 30.96 18.43 -19.64
C LEU A 380 31.72 19.60 -19.02
N ARG A 381 31.02 20.56 -18.42
CA ARG A 381 31.60 21.62 -17.59
C ARG A 381 32.35 21.01 -16.41
N HIS A 382 31.71 20.16 -15.61
CA HIS A 382 32.36 19.51 -14.46
C HIS A 382 33.56 18.62 -14.83
N LEU A 383 33.53 17.95 -15.98
CA LEU A 383 34.65 17.15 -16.48
C LEU A 383 35.79 18.01 -17.05
N ARG A 384 35.50 19.20 -17.56
CA ARG A 384 36.52 20.19 -17.99
C ARG A 384 37.14 20.92 -16.81
N ASP A 385 36.36 21.17 -15.76
CA ASP A 385 36.77 21.95 -14.59
C ASP A 385 37.55 21.12 -13.55
N GLY A 386 37.77 19.83 -13.80
CA GLY A 386 38.85 19.04 -13.22
C GLY A 386 38.78 18.79 -11.70
N HIS A 387 38.18 17.64 -11.33
CA HIS A 387 38.56 16.87 -10.16
C HIS A 387 38.87 15.43 -10.55
#